data_AF-A0A929HIY6-F1
#
_entry.id   AF-A0A929HIY6-F1
#
_cell.length_a   1.000
_cell.length_b   1.000
_cell.length_c   1.000
_cell.angle_alpha   90.00
_cell.angle_beta   90.00
_cell.angle_gamma   90.00
#
_symmetry.space_group_name_H-M   'P 1'
#
loop_
_entity.id
_entity.type
_entity.pdbx_description
1 polymer ?
#
loop_
_entity_poly.entity_id
_entity_poly.type
_entity_poly.pdbx_seq_one_letter_code
_entity_poly.pdbx_strand_id
1 'polypeptide(L)'
;MIPSSGELQADCPCQSGLSFAKCCQPFLDSSSAYTASTAEKLMRSRYCAYTINDSEYLLKTWHPDFRPDSLNLNTEESVSKQQWVGLKIKKTIQGNKNNSIGQVHFIARYKINGKAHKLEENSYFEKINGQWLYLKGDLKT
;
A
#
# COMPACT_ATOMS: atom_id res chain seq x y z
N MET A 1 36.42 6.02 15.35
CA MET A 1 35.05 6.33 15.81
C MET A 1 34.09 5.59 14.90
N ILE A 2 33.43 4.54 15.41
CA ILE A 2 32.46 3.73 14.67
C ILE A 2 31.08 4.10 15.23
N PRO A 3 30.14 4.66 14.47
CA PRO A 3 28.73 4.68 14.88
C PRO A 3 28.20 3.23 14.75
N SER A 4 27.88 2.55 15.86
CA SER A 4 26.64 2.58 16.65
C SER A 4 25.53 1.73 16.03
N SER A 5 25.14 0.67 16.74
CA SER A 5 24.06 -0.29 16.45
C SER A 5 22.65 0.32 16.55
N GLY A 6 22.47 1.54 16.02
CA GLY A 6 21.34 2.43 16.23
C GLY A 6 20.58 2.84 14.96
N GLU A 7 20.44 1.98 13.97
CA GLU A 7 19.40 2.14 12.95
C GLU A 7 18.05 1.72 13.55
N LEU A 8 17.45 2.65 14.29
CA LEU A 8 16.07 2.60 14.76
C LEU A 8 15.17 2.07 13.64
N GLN A 9 14.51 0.94 13.88
CA GLN A 9 13.47 0.37 13.03
C GLN A 9 12.47 1.46 12.61
N ALA A 10 12.62 2.01 11.41
CA ALA A 10 11.77 3.11 10.94
C ALA A 10 10.29 2.68 11.01
N ASP A 11 9.44 3.57 11.51
CA ASP A 11 7.99 3.34 11.55
C ASP A 11 7.47 3.05 10.15
N CYS A 12 6.51 2.13 10.05
CA CYS A 12 5.95 1.78 8.77
C CYS A 12 5.18 2.99 8.18
N PRO A 13 5.43 3.37 6.91
CA PRO A 13 4.74 4.50 6.28
C PRO A 13 3.21 4.39 6.28
N CYS A 14 2.66 3.16 6.33
CA CYS A 14 1.23 2.91 6.41
C CYS A 14 0.58 3.32 7.76
N GLN A 15 1.36 3.84 8.71
CA GLN A 15 0.93 4.32 10.04
C GLN A 15 0.14 3.26 10.83
N SER A 16 0.60 2.01 10.77
CA SER A 16 0.04 0.91 11.57
C SER A 16 0.45 0.97 13.05
N GLY A 17 1.44 1.80 13.41
CA GLY A 17 2.08 1.80 14.73
C GLY A 17 3.14 0.71 14.91
N LEU A 18 3.46 -0.04 13.84
CA LEU A 18 4.53 -1.03 13.81
C LEU A 18 5.71 -0.50 13.00
N SER A 19 6.90 -1.04 13.25
CA SER A 19 8.05 -0.81 12.39
C SER A 19 7.83 -1.38 10.99
N PHE A 20 8.49 -0.78 9.99
CA PHE A 20 8.40 -1.21 8.60
C PHE A 20 8.73 -2.71 8.43
N ALA A 21 9.79 -3.18 9.09
CA ALA A 21 10.25 -4.56 9.12
C ALA A 21 9.21 -5.56 9.64
N LYS A 22 8.39 -5.15 10.62
CA LYS A 22 7.33 -5.99 11.21
C LYS A 22 5.96 -5.79 10.55
N CYS A 23 5.87 -4.92 9.56
CA CYS A 23 4.60 -4.51 8.97
C CYS A 23 4.53 -4.78 7.47
N CYS A 24 5.07 -3.89 6.64
CA CYS A 24 4.91 -3.97 5.19
C CYS A 24 6.13 -4.56 4.47
N GLN A 25 7.32 -4.47 5.06
CA GLN A 25 8.55 -4.97 4.45
C GLN A 25 8.46 -6.45 4.03
N PRO A 26 7.89 -7.38 4.84
CA PRO A 26 7.84 -8.78 4.43
C PRO A 26 7.02 -9.03 3.16
N PHE A 27 6.06 -8.16 2.82
CA PHE A 27 5.27 -8.29 1.60
C PHE A 27 5.95 -7.64 0.39
N LEU A 28 6.75 -6.60 0.63
CA LEU A 28 7.44 -5.81 -0.41
C LEU A 28 8.81 -6.39 -0.77
N ASP A 29 9.36 -7.27 0.06
CA ASP A 29 10.56 -8.01 -0.26
C ASP A 29 10.25 -9.05 -1.34
N SER A 30 10.84 -8.87 -2.53
CA SER A 30 10.66 -9.74 -3.70
C SER A 30 11.14 -11.18 -3.45
N SER A 31 12.07 -11.38 -2.52
CA SER A 31 12.55 -12.70 -2.10
C SER A 31 11.62 -13.40 -1.10
N SER A 32 10.61 -12.68 -0.59
CA SER A 32 9.70 -13.19 0.42
C SER A 32 8.50 -13.93 -0.16
N ALA A 33 8.11 -15.01 0.52
CA ALA A 33 6.88 -15.75 0.24
C ALA A 33 5.65 -15.18 0.98
N TYR A 34 5.79 -14.12 1.78
CA TYR A 34 4.67 -13.59 2.56
C TYR A 34 3.65 -12.88 1.67
N THR A 35 2.38 -13.24 1.86
CA THR A 35 1.23 -12.54 1.27
C THR A 35 0.36 -11.90 2.35
N ALA A 36 -0.26 -10.77 2.04
CA ALA A 36 -1.18 -10.12 2.96
C ALA A 36 -2.35 -11.06 3.34
N SER A 37 -2.54 -11.29 4.63
CA SER A 37 -3.57 -12.22 5.12
C SER A 37 -4.99 -11.63 5.16
N THR A 38 -5.12 -10.32 4.97
CA THR A 38 -6.38 -9.56 4.97
C THR A 38 -6.35 -8.46 3.91
N ALA A 39 -7.53 -8.02 3.47
CA ALA A 39 -7.67 -6.91 2.53
C ALA A 39 -7.04 -5.61 3.07
N GLU A 40 -7.20 -5.32 4.38
CA GLU A 40 -6.58 -4.15 4.99
C GLU A 40 -5.04 -4.23 4.98
N LYS A 41 -4.46 -5.41 5.27
CA LYS A 41 -3.00 -5.58 5.18
C LYS A 41 -2.51 -5.34 3.76
N LEU A 42 -3.26 -5.81 2.76
CA LEU A 42 -2.91 -5.57 1.36
C LEU A 42 -3.01 -4.08 1.00
N MET A 43 -4.07 -3.40 1.45
CA MET A 43 -4.21 -1.96 1.23
C MET A 43 -3.01 -1.19 1.80
N ARG A 44 -2.61 -1.53 3.04
CA ARG A 44 -1.46 -0.91 3.72
C ARG A 44 -0.13 -1.18 3.02
N SER A 45 0.12 -2.41 2.59
CA SER A 45 1.34 -2.75 1.87
C SER A 45 1.39 -2.09 0.49
N ARG A 46 0.26 -2.03 -0.24
CA ARG A 46 0.16 -1.27 -1.50
C ARG A 46 0.45 0.21 -1.31
N TYR A 47 -0.06 0.83 -0.24
CA TYR A 47 0.31 2.21 0.11
C TYR A 47 1.83 2.35 0.31
N CYS A 48 2.46 1.44 1.06
CA CYS A 48 3.90 1.45 1.22
C CYS A 48 4.66 1.26 -0.09
N ALA A 49 4.18 0.41 -1.01
CA ALA A 49 4.76 0.26 -2.35
C ALA A 49 4.76 1.59 -3.12
N TYR A 50 3.67 2.36 -3.06
CA TYR A 50 3.63 3.72 -3.62
C TYR A 50 4.63 4.67 -2.97
N THR A 51 4.93 4.51 -1.67
CA THR A 51 5.92 5.37 -0.99
C THR A 51 7.36 5.10 -1.40
N ILE A 52 7.65 3.89 -1.91
CA ILE A 52 8.99 3.48 -2.36
C ILE A 52 9.06 3.23 -3.87
N ASN A 53 8.03 3.61 -4.62
CA ASN A 53 7.89 3.42 -6.07
C ASN A 53 8.06 1.97 -6.56
N ASP A 54 7.58 0.99 -5.77
CA ASP A 54 7.59 -0.43 -6.15
C ASP A 54 6.38 -0.77 -7.03
N SER A 55 6.52 -0.47 -8.34
CA SER A 55 5.50 -0.74 -9.35
C SER A 55 5.27 -2.24 -9.59
N GLU A 56 6.31 -3.07 -9.43
CA GLU A 56 6.21 -4.52 -9.62
C GLU A 56 5.28 -5.14 -8.57
N TYR A 57 5.43 -4.78 -7.30
CA TYR A 57 4.52 -5.23 -6.24
C TYR A 57 3.08 -4.77 -6.50
N LEU A 58 2.90 -3.53 -6.95
CA LEU A 58 1.58 -2.98 -7.26
C LEU A 58 0.90 -3.72 -8.41
N LEU A 59 1.64 -4.10 -9.46
CA LEU A 59 1.12 -4.91 -10.56
C LEU A 59 0.86 -6.36 -10.14
N LYS A 60 1.74 -6.96 -9.34
CA LYS A 60 1.61 -8.34 -8.81
C LYS A 60 0.38 -8.49 -7.91
N THR A 61 0.01 -7.43 -7.20
CA THR A 61 -1.13 -7.43 -6.26
C THR A 61 -2.39 -6.80 -6.83
N TRP A 62 -2.44 -6.57 -8.14
CA TRP A 62 -3.64 -6.13 -8.85
C TRP A 62 -4.42 -7.33 -9.36
N HIS A 63 -5.75 -7.24 -9.36
CA HIS A 63 -6.61 -8.21 -10.00
C HIS A 63 -6.32 -8.26 -11.51
N PRO A 64 -6.14 -9.45 -12.12
CA PRO A 64 -5.73 -9.58 -13.52
C PRO A 64 -6.69 -8.86 -14.49
N ASP A 65 -8.00 -8.95 -14.26
CA ASP A 65 -9.01 -8.33 -15.15
C ASP A 65 -9.02 -6.79 -15.15
N PHE A 66 -8.41 -6.16 -14.14
CA PHE A 66 -8.41 -4.70 -13.96
C PHE A 66 -7.00 -4.11 -13.90
N ARG A 67 -5.98 -4.94 -14.06
CA ARG A 67 -4.58 -4.54 -13.97
C ARG A 67 -4.18 -3.78 -15.23
N PRO A 68 -3.60 -2.56 -15.12
CA PRO A 68 -3.03 -1.88 -16.27
C PRO A 68 -1.79 -2.63 -16.78
N ASP A 69 -1.51 -2.55 -18.08
CA ASP A 69 -0.34 -3.21 -18.69
C ASP A 69 1.00 -2.73 -18.11
N SER A 70 1.06 -1.46 -17.71
CA SER A 70 2.21 -0.87 -17.03
C SER A 70 1.77 0.20 -16.03
N LEU A 71 2.60 0.42 -15.02
CA LEU A 71 2.40 1.45 -14.00
C LEU A 71 3.66 2.30 -13.87
N ASN A 72 3.66 3.45 -14.54
CA ASN A 72 4.76 4.41 -14.46
C ASN A 72 4.56 5.35 -13.27
N LEU A 73 5.15 4.98 -12.13
CA LEU A 73 5.19 5.82 -10.93
C LEU A 73 6.28 6.91 -10.99
N ASN A 74 7.24 6.74 -11.90
CA ASN A 74 8.42 7.59 -12.06
C ASN A 74 8.35 8.43 -13.35
N THR A 75 7.23 9.11 -13.61
CA THR A 75 7.26 10.17 -14.63
C THR A 75 8.04 11.37 -14.10
N GLU A 76 8.68 12.15 -14.96
CA GLU A 76 9.36 13.42 -14.58
C GLU A 76 8.46 14.34 -13.72
N GLU A 77 7.13 14.27 -13.90
CA GLU A 77 6.15 14.96 -13.05
C GLU A 77 5.93 14.31 -11.68
N SER A 78 6.05 12.98 -11.58
CA SER A 78 5.79 12.20 -10.36
C SER A 78 7.00 12.13 -9.41
N VAL A 79 8.23 12.02 -9.95
CA VAL A 79 9.46 11.80 -9.15
C VAL A 79 9.81 13.00 -8.26
N SER A 80 9.44 14.22 -8.66
CA SER A 80 9.82 15.45 -7.96
C SER A 80 8.71 16.10 -7.14
N LYS A 81 7.45 15.65 -7.26
CA LYS A 81 6.32 16.40 -6.71
C LYS A 81 5.52 15.65 -5.66
N GLN A 82 5.21 14.37 -5.87
CA GLN A 82 4.26 13.66 -5.01
C GLN A 82 4.93 12.90 -3.87
N GLN A 83 4.77 13.37 -2.64
CA GLN A 83 5.27 12.72 -1.44
C GLN A 83 4.13 12.20 -0.60
N TRP A 84 4.03 10.88 -0.43
CA TRP A 84 3.05 10.27 0.48
C TRP A 84 3.46 10.52 1.94
N VAL A 85 2.54 11.04 2.75
CA VAL A 85 2.84 11.47 4.13
C VAL A 85 2.04 10.75 5.20
N GLY A 86 1.01 9.99 4.83
CA GLY A 86 0.31 9.14 5.79
C GLY A 86 -0.91 8.45 5.22
N LEU A 87 -1.29 7.36 5.90
CA LEU A 87 -2.45 6.56 5.59
C LEU A 87 -3.33 6.42 6.83
N LYS A 88 -4.64 6.65 6.67
CA LYS A 88 -5.63 6.37 7.71
C LYS A 88 -6.70 5.43 7.16
N ILE A 89 -6.78 4.22 7.71
CA ILE A 89 -7.92 3.32 7.47
C ILE A 89 -9.13 3.86 8.26
N LYS A 90 -10.25 4.03 7.57
CA LYS A 90 -11.51 4.53 8.13
C LYS A 90 -12.45 3.38 8.47
N LYS A 91 -12.54 2.38 7.60
CA LYS A 91 -13.41 1.22 7.78
C LYS A 91 -12.91 0.04 6.93
N THR A 92 -13.07 -1.16 7.45
CA THR A 92 -12.90 -2.41 6.70
C THR A 92 -14.21 -3.20 6.78
N ILE A 93 -14.69 -3.71 5.64
CA ILE A 93 -15.87 -4.57 5.54
C ILE A 93 -15.41 -5.91 4.94
N GLN A 94 -15.73 -7.02 5.61
CA GLN A 94 -15.19 -8.35 5.29
C GLN A 94 -13.65 -8.34 5.23
N GLY A 95 -13.04 -8.98 4.23
CA GLY A 95 -11.59 -8.90 4.02
C GLY A 95 -10.74 -9.63 5.05
N ASN A 96 -11.32 -10.45 5.94
CA ASN A 96 -10.56 -11.26 6.87
C ASN A 96 -10.10 -12.57 6.20
N LYS A 97 -9.28 -13.38 6.89
CA LYS A 97 -8.68 -14.60 6.32
C LYS A 97 -9.70 -15.60 5.76
N ASN A 98 -10.94 -15.60 6.26
CA ASN A 98 -12.01 -16.52 5.89
C ASN A 98 -12.96 -15.95 4.81
N ASN A 99 -12.76 -14.70 4.38
CA ASN A 99 -13.56 -14.10 3.31
C ASN A 99 -12.88 -14.27 1.95
N SER A 100 -13.69 -14.20 0.89
CA SER A 100 -13.24 -14.13 -0.51
C SER A 100 -13.26 -12.71 -1.07
N ILE A 101 -14.01 -11.79 -0.45
CA ILE A 101 -14.08 -10.38 -0.84
C ILE A 101 -13.84 -9.45 0.35
N GLY A 102 -13.42 -8.23 0.08
CA GLY A 102 -13.17 -7.23 1.11
C GLY A 102 -13.26 -5.81 0.56
N GLN A 103 -13.59 -4.88 1.45
CA GLN A 103 -13.59 -3.45 1.14
C GLN A 103 -12.80 -2.70 2.21
N VAL A 104 -12.00 -1.73 1.80
CA VAL A 104 -11.24 -0.86 2.69
C VAL A 104 -11.49 0.59 2.31
N HIS A 105 -12.12 1.34 3.22
CA HIS A 105 -12.26 2.79 3.14
C HIS A 105 -11.06 3.43 3.83
N PHE A 106 -10.34 4.30 3.13
CA PHE A 106 -9.16 4.96 3.69
C PHE A 106 -9.00 6.40 3.20
N ILE A 107 -8.13 7.14 3.90
CA ILE A 107 -7.63 8.45 3.50
C ILE A 107 -6.12 8.35 3.38
N ALA A 108 -5.59 8.55 2.17
CA ALA A 108 -4.17 8.72 1.93
C ALA A 108 -3.85 10.21 1.80
N ARG A 109 -2.81 10.66 2.48
CA ARG A 109 -2.33 12.05 2.44
C ARG A 109 -1.03 12.10 1.67
N TYR A 110 -0.89 13.12 0.85
CA TYR A 110 0.32 13.36 0.09
C TYR A 110 0.55 14.86 -0.08
N LYS A 111 1.77 15.23 -0.47
CA LYS A 111 2.12 16.60 -0.85
C LYS A 111 2.46 16.64 -2.33
N ILE A 112 2.04 17.69 -3.03
CA ILE A 112 2.49 18.03 -4.40
C ILE A 112 3.06 19.44 -4.37
N ASN A 113 4.32 19.61 -4.76
CA ASN A 113 5.02 20.91 -4.70
C ASN A 113 4.89 21.58 -3.31
N GLY A 114 5.00 20.78 -2.24
CA GLY A 114 4.85 21.24 -0.86
C GLY A 114 3.41 21.47 -0.38
N LYS A 115 2.40 21.47 -1.27
CA LYS A 115 0.99 21.63 -0.90
C LYS A 115 0.40 20.31 -0.46
N ALA A 116 -0.32 20.30 0.67
CA ALA A 116 -0.93 19.09 1.21
C ALA A 116 -2.27 18.78 0.53
N HIS A 117 -2.44 17.51 0.15
CA HIS A 117 -3.64 16.96 -0.46
C HIS A 117 -4.07 15.69 0.28
N LYS A 118 -5.33 15.30 0.09
CA LYS A 118 -5.87 14.03 0.53
C LYS A 118 -6.59 13.33 -0.62
N LEU A 119 -6.51 12.02 -0.63
CA LEU A 119 -7.33 11.12 -1.43
C LEU A 119 -8.12 10.26 -0.45
N GLU A 120 -9.44 10.26 -0.60
CA GLU A 120 -10.34 9.41 0.17
C GLU A 120 -11.00 8.43 -0.80
N GLU A 121 -10.88 7.14 -0.52
CA GLU A 121 -11.30 6.10 -1.47
C GLU A 121 -11.89 4.90 -0.73
N ASN A 122 -12.87 4.27 -1.37
CA ASN A 122 -13.29 2.91 -1.08
C ASN A 122 -12.63 1.93 -2.07
N SER A 123 -11.61 1.19 -1.63
CA SER A 123 -11.02 0.11 -2.43
C SER A 123 -11.77 -1.20 -2.21
N TYR A 124 -11.88 -2.00 -3.26
CA TYR A 124 -12.45 -3.33 -3.29
C TYR A 124 -11.35 -4.36 -3.59
N PHE A 125 -11.44 -5.50 -2.93
CA PHE A 125 -10.46 -6.57 -2.99
C PHE A 125 -11.15 -7.92 -3.16
N GLU A 126 -10.48 -8.81 -3.86
CA GLU A 126 -10.88 -10.19 -4.04
C GLU A 126 -9.72 -11.12 -3.69
N LYS A 127 -10.02 -12.30 -3.14
CA LYS A 127 -9.04 -13.31 -2.76
C LYS A 127 -9.09 -14.46 -3.76
N ILE A 128 -8.06 -14.57 -4.59
CA ILE A 128 -7.92 -15.64 -5.59
C ILE A 128 -6.77 -16.54 -5.16
N ASN A 129 -7.01 -17.85 -5.12
CA ASN A 129 -6.01 -18.87 -4.76
C ASN A 129 -5.25 -18.55 -3.45
N GLY A 130 -5.96 -18.01 -2.46
CA GLY A 130 -5.37 -17.68 -1.15
C GLY A 130 -4.76 -16.27 -1.04
N GLN A 131 -4.55 -15.56 -2.16
CA GLN A 131 -3.94 -14.23 -2.20
C GLN A 131 -5.00 -13.14 -2.41
N TRP A 132 -4.97 -12.10 -1.57
CA TRP A 132 -5.76 -10.89 -1.78
C TRP A 132 -5.18 -10.10 -2.97
N LEU A 133 -6.06 -9.54 -3.79
CA LEU A 133 -5.75 -8.70 -4.95
C LEU A 133 -6.63 -7.45 -4.92
N TYR A 134 -6.06 -6.31 -5.31
CA TYR A 134 -6.79 -5.07 -5.50
C TYR A 134 -7.62 -5.15 -6.79
N LEU A 135 -8.94 -5.04 -6.66
CA LEU A 135 -9.87 -5.13 -7.78
C LEU A 135 -10.08 -3.76 -8.43
N LYS A 136 -10.57 -2.81 -7.64
CA LYS A 136 -10.89 -1.44 -8.09
C LYS A 136 -11.04 -0.50 -6.90
N GLY A 137 -11.17 0.79 -7.16
CA GLY A 137 -11.39 1.81 -6.15
C GLY A 137 -12.35 2.89 -6.62
N ASP A 138 -13.22 3.33 -5.72
CA ASP A 138 -14.14 4.44 -5.96
C ASP A 138 -13.70 5.65 -5.14
N LEU A 139 -13.28 6.72 -5.83
CA LEU A 139 -12.89 7.98 -5.19
C LEU A 139 -14.11 8.64 -4.55
N LYS A 140 -13.92 9.13 -3.31
CA LYS A 140 -14.88 9.96 -2.60
C LYS A 140 -14.53 11.43 -2.87
N THR A 141 -15.33 12.08 -3.72
CA THR A 141 -15.37 13.55 -3.87
C THR A 141 -15.97 14.22 -2.65
#